data_AF-A0A212JN71-F1
#
_entry.id   AF-A0A212JN71-F1
#
_cell.length_a   1.000
_cell.length_b   1.000
_cell.length_c   1.000
_cell.angle_alpha   90.00
_cell.angle_beta   90.00
_cell.angle_gamma   90.00
#
_symmetry.space_group_name_H-M   'P 1'
#
loop_
_entity.id
_entity.type
_entity.pdbx_description
1 polymer ?
#
loop_
_entity_poly.entity_id
_entity_poly.type
_entity_poly.pdbx_seq_one_letter_code
_entity_poly.pdbx_strand_id
1 'polypeptide(L)'
;MRQPSMKLMLKRLCWKAGVTPFGFHAIRHYFAVSLVKSQKADITDIQQLLGHQRPSTTDIYRRSVAPNLGRLAGVIEGAVQSVTAPGGEAEAEG
;
A
#
# COMPACT_ATOMS: atom_id res chain seq x y z
N MET A 1 -6.69 -41.19 -9.80
CA MET A 1 -6.19 -40.33 -8.70
C MET A 1 -7.01 -39.05 -8.66
N ARG A 2 -7.73 -38.75 -7.55
CA ARG A 2 -8.44 -37.46 -7.40
C ARG A 2 -7.39 -36.36 -7.18
N GLN A 3 -7.23 -35.46 -8.15
CA GLN A 3 -6.37 -34.29 -7.96
C GLN A 3 -6.94 -33.43 -6.82
N PRO A 4 -6.15 -33.11 -5.78
CA PRO A 4 -6.61 -32.19 -4.75
C PRO A 4 -6.87 -30.84 -5.39
N SER A 5 -8.01 -30.21 -5.04
CA SER A 5 -8.29 -28.86 -5.51
C SER A 5 -7.15 -27.92 -5.13
N MET A 6 -6.83 -26.96 -6.00
CA MET A 6 -5.69 -26.04 -5.79
C MET A 6 -5.73 -25.34 -4.42
N LYS A 7 -6.92 -25.12 -3.85
CA LYS A 7 -7.10 -24.60 -2.48
C LYS A 7 -6.56 -25.53 -1.40
N LEU A 8 -6.81 -26.84 -1.53
CA LEU A 8 -6.32 -27.85 -0.58
C LEU A 8 -4.81 -28.01 -0.68
N MET A 9 -4.26 -27.92 -1.89
CA MET A 9 -2.80 -27.88 -2.10
C MET A 9 -2.18 -26.70 -1.37
N LEU A 10 -2.69 -25.48 -1.60
CA LEU A 10 -2.15 -24.27 -0.97
C LEU A 10 -2.25 -24.32 0.56
N LYS A 11 -3.37 -24.81 1.11
CA LYS A 11 -3.54 -24.99 2.55
C LYS A 11 -2.48 -25.93 3.15
N ARG A 12 -2.18 -27.04 2.48
CA ARG A 12 -1.12 -27.98 2.92
C ARG A 12 0.26 -27.33 2.87
N LEU A 13 0.54 -26.51 1.86
CA LEU A 13 1.79 -25.78 1.76
C LEU A 13 1.95 -24.76 2.89
N CYS A 14 0.89 -24.01 3.23
CA CYS A 14 0.92 -23.09 4.36
C CYS A 14 1.23 -23.80 5.68
N TRP A 15 0.60 -24.97 5.93
CA TRP A 15 0.88 -25.77 7.11
C TRP A 15 2.31 -26.30 7.15
N LYS A 16 2.84 -26.77 6.02
CA LYS A 16 4.25 -27.20 5.92
C LYS A 16 5.22 -26.05 6.17
N ALA A 17 4.87 -24.83 5.77
CA ALA A 17 5.67 -23.64 5.99
C ALA A 17 5.47 -22.99 7.38
N GLY A 18 4.58 -23.53 8.23
CA GLY A 18 4.30 -22.97 9.55
C GLY A 18 3.58 -21.62 9.54
N VAL A 19 2.94 -21.25 8.42
CA VAL A 19 2.23 -19.97 8.27
C VAL A 19 0.72 -20.15 8.30
N THR A 20 0.01 -19.11 8.72
CA THR A 20 -1.46 -19.07 8.66
C THR A 20 -1.94 -19.32 7.23
N PRO A 21 -2.89 -20.25 7.00
CA PRO A 21 -3.38 -20.54 5.65
C PRO A 21 -4.00 -19.32 4.97
N PHE A 22 -3.60 -19.09 3.72
CA PHE A 22 -4.16 -18.04 2.86
C PHE A 22 -4.53 -18.60 1.48
N GLY A 23 -5.37 -17.87 0.75
CA GLY A 23 -5.80 -18.22 -0.59
C GLY A 23 -5.08 -17.44 -1.69
N PHE A 24 -5.27 -17.83 -2.95
CA PHE A 24 -4.72 -17.13 -4.12
C PHE A 24 -5.13 -15.65 -4.20
N HIS A 25 -6.29 -15.28 -3.64
CA HIS A 25 -6.70 -13.88 -3.56
C HIS A 25 -5.77 -13.04 -2.67
N ALA A 26 -5.30 -13.60 -1.55
CA ALA A 26 -4.36 -12.93 -0.66
C ALA A 26 -3.00 -12.74 -1.34
N ILE A 27 -2.54 -13.73 -2.11
CA ILE A 27 -1.30 -13.64 -2.90
C ILE A 27 -1.41 -12.50 -3.91
N ARG A 28 -2.50 -12.46 -4.68
CA ARG A 28 -2.75 -11.42 -5.68
C ARG A 28 -2.81 -10.04 -5.04
N HIS A 29 -3.47 -9.91 -3.89
CA HIS A 29 -3.56 -8.65 -3.14
C HIS A 29 -2.19 -8.18 -2.65
N TYR A 30 -1.41 -9.07 -2.04
CA TYR A 30 -0.06 -8.76 -1.57
C TYR A 30 0.84 -8.27 -2.71
N PHE A 31 0.82 -8.97 -3.84
CA PHE A 31 1.60 -8.59 -5.02
C PHE A 31 1.21 -7.19 -5.54
N ALA A 32 -0.08 -6.93 -5.70
CA ALA A 32 -0.57 -5.62 -6.16
C ALA A 32 -0.17 -4.49 -5.19
N VAL A 33 -0.40 -4.66 -3.89
CA VAL A 33 -0.04 -3.67 -2.87
C VAL A 33 1.47 -3.42 -2.82
N SER A 34 2.28 -4.48 -2.92
CA SER A 34 3.74 -4.36 -2.91
C SER A 34 4.25 -3.57 -4.11
N LEU A 35 3.65 -3.74 -5.29
CA LEU A 35 4.00 -2.97 -6.49
C LEU A 35 3.67 -1.48 -6.34
N VAL A 36 2.47 -1.14 -5.86
CA VAL A 36 2.11 0.28 -5.64
C VAL A 36 3.04 0.91 -4.59
N LYS A 37 3.29 0.22 -3.47
CA LYS A 37 4.15 0.73 -2.38
C LYS A 37 5.59 0.95 -2.80
N SER A 38 6.07 0.24 -3.83
CA SER A 38 7.44 0.38 -4.34
C SER A 38 7.67 1.66 -5.16
N GLN A 39 6.66 2.54 -5.28
CA GLN A 39 6.69 3.80 -6.06
C GLN A 39 7.06 3.64 -7.55
N LYS A 40 6.95 2.44 -8.12
CA LYS A 40 7.41 2.12 -9.48
C LYS A 40 6.29 1.87 -10.50
N ALA A 41 5.03 1.92 -10.07
CA ALA A 41 3.90 1.64 -10.96
C ALA A 41 2.66 2.39 -10.49
N ASP A 42 1.97 3.04 -11.44
CA ASP A 42 0.65 3.58 -11.19
C ASP A 42 -0.39 2.45 -11.10
N ILE A 43 -1.53 2.71 -10.47
CA ILE A 43 -2.64 1.75 -10.36
C ILE A 43 -3.06 1.23 -11.75
N THR A 44 -2.97 2.08 -12.77
CA THR A 44 -3.29 1.76 -14.16
C THR A 44 -2.33 0.71 -14.75
N ASP A 45 -1.04 0.79 -14.42
CA ASP A 45 -0.03 -0.18 -14.87
C ASP A 45 -0.25 -1.54 -14.23
N ILE A 46 -0.61 -1.55 -12.94
CA ILE A 46 -0.87 -2.77 -12.17
C ILE A 46 -2.14 -3.47 -12.65
N GLN A 47 -3.14 -2.70 -13.09
CA GLN A 47 -4.35 -3.26 -13.72
C GLN A 47 -4.03 -4.00 -15.01
N GLN A 48 -3.23 -3.39 -15.89
CA GLN A 48 -2.82 -3.99 -17.15
C GLN A 48 -1.95 -5.23 -16.93
N LEU A 49 -0.98 -5.15 -16.00
CA LEU A 49 -0.11 -6.28 -15.64
C LEU A 49 -0.88 -7.49 -15.11
N LEU A 50 -1.93 -7.25 -14.32
CA LEU A 50 -2.75 -8.32 -13.72
C LEU A 50 -3.90 -8.81 -14.64
N GLY A 51 -4.07 -8.20 -15.82
CA GLY A 51 -5.00 -8.65 -16.85
C GLY A 51 -6.48 -8.50 -16.49
N HIS A 52 -6.84 -7.54 -15.62
CA HIS A 52 -8.24 -7.35 -15.25
C HIS A 52 -9.00 -6.57 -16.34
N GLN A 53 -10.06 -7.18 -16.92
CA GLN A 53 -10.94 -6.49 -17.88
C GLN A 53 -11.83 -5.40 -17.27
N ARG A 54 -11.94 -5.32 -15.92
CA ARG A 54 -12.77 -4.32 -15.23
C ARG A 54 -11.96 -3.56 -14.17
N PRO A 55 -12.01 -2.22 -14.16
CA PRO A 55 -11.33 -1.39 -13.14
C PRO A 55 -11.81 -1.68 -11.71
N SER A 56 -13.06 -2.11 -11.54
CA SER A 56 -13.74 -2.29 -10.25
C SER A 56 -13.10 -3.33 -9.32
N THR A 57 -12.35 -4.31 -9.84
CA THR A 57 -11.58 -5.27 -9.02
C THR A 57 -10.30 -4.69 -8.40
N THR A 58 -9.97 -3.44 -8.70
CA THR A 58 -8.74 -2.74 -8.28
C THR A 58 -8.99 -1.70 -7.20
N ASP A 59 -10.24 -1.25 -7.02
CA ASP A 59 -10.64 -0.29 -5.98
C ASP A 59 -10.23 -0.73 -4.58
N ILE A 60 -10.21 -2.04 -4.33
CA ILE A 60 -9.77 -2.64 -3.06
C ILE A 60 -8.28 -2.36 -2.79
N TYR A 61 -7.44 -2.31 -3.83
CA TYR A 61 -6.02 -1.99 -3.66
C TYR A 61 -5.83 -0.51 -3.35
N ARG A 62 -6.62 0.39 -3.95
CA ARG A 62 -6.54 1.84 -3.66
C ARG A 62 -6.75 2.12 -2.18
N ARG A 63 -7.71 1.48 -1.52
CA ARG A 63 -7.92 1.63 -0.07
C ARG A 63 -6.75 1.12 0.77
N SER A 64 -6.06 0.08 0.30
CA SER A 64 -4.94 -0.53 1.02
C SER A 64 -3.63 0.27 0.88
N VAL A 65 -3.55 1.15 -0.12
CA VAL A 65 -2.36 1.96 -0.42
C VAL A 65 -2.62 3.46 -0.28
N ALA A 66 -3.87 3.88 -0.06
CA ALA A 66 -4.22 5.26 0.21
C ALA A 66 -3.33 5.79 1.35
N PRO A 67 -2.61 6.91 1.12
CA PRO A 67 -1.75 7.47 2.15
C PRO A 67 -2.58 7.81 3.39
N ASN A 68 -2.00 7.59 4.56
CA ASN A 68 -2.62 8.05 5.79
C ASN A 68 -2.66 9.59 5.74
N LEU A 69 -3.83 10.13 5.42
CA LEU A 69 -4.03 11.56 5.20
C LEU A 69 -3.65 12.39 6.44
N GLY A 70 -3.81 11.82 7.63
CA GLY A 70 -3.36 12.44 8.90
C GLY A 70 -1.84 12.57 9.00
N ARG A 71 -1.07 11.61 8.45
CA ARG A 71 0.40 11.71 8.39
C ARG A 71 0.84 12.80 7.41
N LEU A 72 0.15 12.94 6.27
CA LEU A 72 0.43 14.02 5.31
C LEU A 72 0.10 15.40 5.89
N ALA A 73 -1.02 15.53 6.60
CA ALA A 73 -1.38 16.77 7.30
C ALA A 73 -0.29 17.20 8.29
N GLY A 74 0.23 16.29 9.10
CA GLY A 74 1.32 16.60 10.04
C GLY A 74 2.65 16.99 9.35
N VAL A 75 2.96 16.42 8.17
CA VAL A 75 4.15 16.82 7.38
C VAL A 75 3.97 18.22 6.81
N ILE A 76 2.78 18.56 6.33
CA ILE A 76 2.46 19.90 5.82
C ILE A 76 2.50 20.93 6.94
N GLU A 77 1.88 20.64 8.09
CA GLU A 77 1.92 21.54 9.27
C GLU A 77 3.34 21.77 9.77
N GLY A 78 4.17 20.72 9.84
CA GLY A 78 5.58 20.87 10.22
C GLY A 78 6.40 21.68 9.22
N ALA A 79 6.14 21.53 7.92
CA ALA A 79 6.76 22.33 6.87
C ALA A 79 6.34 23.81 6.98
N VAL A 80 5.06 24.10 7.28
CA VAL A 80 4.56 25.47 7.48
C VAL A 80 5.23 26.13 8.70
N GLN A 81 5.32 25.43 9.83
CA GLN A 81 5.96 25.96 11.05
C GLN A 81 7.46 26.27 10.85
N SER A 82 8.16 25.51 10.01
CA SER A 82 9.57 25.77 9.68
C SER A 82 9.77 27.04 8.84
N VAL A 83 8.74 27.48 8.11
CA VAL A 83 8.75 28.70 7.28
C VAL A 83 8.29 29.91 8.08
N THR A 84 7.39 29.75 9.04
CA THR A 84 6.85 30.85 9.86
C THR A 84 7.63 31.09 11.15
N ALA A 85 8.72 30.35 11.41
CA ALA A 85 9.62 30.66 12.52
C ALA A 85 10.18 32.08 12.32
N PRO A 86 9.92 33.02 13.25
CA PRO A 86 10.39 34.39 13.10
C PRO A 86 11.91 34.39 13.21
N GLY A 87 12.58 34.77 12.12
CA GLY A 87 13.94 35.28 12.20
C GLY A 87 13.93 36.50 13.12
N GLY A 88 14.80 36.48 14.13
CA GLY A 88 14.90 37.55 15.12
C GLY A 88 15.12 38.90 14.45
N GLU A 89 14.17 39.80 14.63
CA GLU A 89 14.40 41.23 14.48
C GLU A 89 14.75 41.82 15.84
N ALA A 90 15.75 42.68 15.80
CA ALA A 90 16.50 43.23 16.91
C ALA A 90 15.66 44.08 17.87
N GLU A 91 15.89 43.92 19.17
CA GLU A 91 15.68 45.01 20.13
C GLU A 91 17.04 45.57 20.51
N ALA A 92 17.43 46.61 19.77
CA ALA A 92 18.37 47.62 20.21
C ALA A 92 17.60 48.94 20.21
N GLU A 93 17.04 49.33 21.35
CA GLU A 93 16.79 50.72 21.73
C GLU A 93 16.65 50.81 23.26
N GLY A 94 17.33 51.78 23.87
CA GLY A 94 17.21 52.16 25.27
C GLY A 94 18.53 52.47 25.95
#